data_AF-A0A0A9ZG40-F1
#
_entry.id   AF-A0A0A9ZG40-F1
#
_cell.length_a   1.000
_cell.length_b   1.000
_cell.length_c   1.000
_cell.angle_alpha   90.00
_cell.angle_beta   90.00
_cell.angle_gamma   90.00
#
_symmetry.space_group_name_H-M   'P 1'
#
loop_
_entity.id
_entity.type
_entity.pdbx_description
1 polymer ?
#
loop_
_entity_poly.entity_id
_entity_poly.type
_entity_poly.pdbx_seq_one_letter_code
_entity_poly.pdbx_strand_id
1 'polypeptide(L)'
;RGDPMMLIRTCVLACLVGAAAFAASLDADMAGALDNSVDSDSLVISIKQIRPRKRQRLETETLLSVSTRSSGVSFSVKLDRGNKKIVFETQKEKKHLDVESLADTRMINSLVLVLDQRKPATEVQVYLDCILEGKLHLDFNLLHLFKKDPKFIVLRERRYIMELDSETSVQEILKRLKCDPHDQMLSQNTGEDEEEEDNLRTRESRGDIPIFHDCDDNLLVKTINKLIGVVNRLQEELEAQRTETNNLRQLLEQCDICKPGEGY
;
A
#
# COMPACT_ATOMS: atom_id res chain seq x y z
N ARG A 1 51.61 -47.91 -18.79
CA ARG A 1 51.90 -47.33 -17.45
C ARG A 1 52.00 -45.83 -17.64
N GLY A 2 51.05 -44.97 -17.31
CA GLY A 2 49.69 -45.10 -16.76
C GLY A 2 48.93 -43.82 -17.14
N ASP A 3 47.61 -43.92 -17.19
CA ASP A 3 46.69 -43.07 -17.97
C ASP A 3 46.51 -41.62 -17.47
N PRO A 4 46.20 -40.65 -18.34
CA PRO A 4 45.68 -39.35 -17.95
C PRO A 4 44.16 -39.43 -17.77
N MET A 5 43.69 -40.27 -16.84
CA MET A 5 42.26 -40.51 -16.63
C MET A 5 41.90 -40.37 -15.15
N MET A 6 42.40 -39.32 -14.49
CA MET A 6 42.11 -39.11 -13.06
C MET A 6 42.11 -37.63 -12.64
N LEU A 7 41.58 -36.72 -13.46
CA LEU A 7 41.33 -35.33 -13.05
C LEU A 7 40.05 -34.72 -13.63
N ILE A 8 39.17 -35.54 -14.22
CA ILE A 8 37.86 -35.11 -14.73
C ILE A 8 36.72 -35.50 -13.76
N ARG A 9 37.02 -36.23 -12.67
CA ARG A 9 36.01 -36.77 -11.74
C ARG A 9 35.76 -35.95 -10.47
N THR A 10 36.39 -34.79 -10.28
CA THR A 10 36.24 -33.97 -9.06
C THR A 10 35.61 -32.59 -9.27
N CYS A 11 35.12 -32.27 -10.47
CA CYS A 11 34.40 -31.00 -10.72
C CYS A 11 32.88 -31.17 -10.96
N VAL A 12 32.34 -32.38 -11.03
CA VAL A 12 30.89 -32.59 -11.29
C VAL A 12 30.05 -32.55 -10.00
N LEU A 13 30.67 -32.53 -8.82
CA LEU A 13 29.96 -32.51 -7.53
C LEU A 13 29.85 -31.13 -6.88
N ALA A 14 30.32 -30.05 -7.53
CA ALA A 14 30.21 -28.68 -7.03
C ALA A 14 29.11 -27.85 -7.72
N CYS A 15 28.42 -28.40 -8.72
CA CYS A 15 27.31 -27.72 -9.42
C CYS A 15 25.90 -28.14 -8.93
N LEU A 16 25.81 -28.85 -7.79
CA LEU A 16 24.55 -29.22 -7.15
C LEU A 16 24.28 -28.45 -5.86
N VAL A 17 24.89 -27.27 -5.67
CA VAL A 17 24.27 -26.26 -4.81
C VAL A 17 23.19 -25.60 -5.66
N GLY A 18 22.00 -26.21 -5.61
CA GLY A 18 20.81 -25.70 -6.26
C GLY A 18 20.71 -24.21 -6.01
N ALA A 19 20.51 -23.46 -7.09
CA ALA A 19 20.05 -22.09 -7.08
C ALA A 19 18.69 -22.04 -6.38
N ALA A 20 18.67 -22.11 -5.05
CA ALA A 20 17.68 -21.42 -4.27
C ALA A 20 17.92 -19.94 -4.58
N ALA A 21 17.28 -19.46 -5.64
CA ALA A 21 17.18 -18.04 -5.90
C ALA A 21 16.65 -17.43 -4.61
N PHE A 22 17.54 -16.80 -3.83
CA PHE A 22 17.14 -16.05 -2.65
C PHE A 22 16.15 -15.01 -3.12
N ALA A 23 14.87 -15.27 -2.83
CA ALA A 23 13.78 -14.40 -3.25
C ALA A 23 13.92 -12.98 -2.69
N ALA A 24 14.64 -12.85 -1.58
CA ALA A 24 15.01 -11.59 -0.99
C ALA A 24 16.25 -10.96 -1.66
N SER A 25 16.19 -9.67 -2.01
CA SER A 25 17.35 -8.82 -2.31
C SER A 25 17.64 -7.89 -1.15
N LEU A 26 18.93 -7.68 -0.90
CA LEU A 26 19.40 -6.54 -0.14
C LEU A 26 19.08 -5.26 -0.90
N ASP A 27 18.48 -4.29 -0.22
CA ASP A 27 18.14 -2.99 -0.77
C ASP A 27 18.87 -1.88 0.00
N ALA A 28 19.95 -1.37 -0.59
CA ALA A 28 20.75 -0.30 0.01
C ALA A 28 20.06 1.07 -0.11
N ASP A 29 19.31 1.29 -1.19
CA ASP A 29 18.62 2.55 -1.43
C ASP A 29 17.48 2.73 -0.42
N MET A 30 16.70 1.67 -0.20
CA MET A 30 15.65 1.68 0.81
C MET A 30 16.20 1.73 2.24
N ALA A 31 17.38 1.13 2.49
CA ALA A 31 18.06 1.30 3.77
C ALA A 31 18.47 2.75 4.02
N GLY A 32 19.01 3.45 3.01
CA GLY A 32 19.34 4.87 3.10
C GLY A 32 18.10 5.76 3.24
N ALA A 33 17.03 5.46 2.50
CA ALA A 33 15.77 6.18 2.61
C ALA A 33 15.13 5.99 4.00
N LEU A 34 15.23 4.79 4.57
CA LEU A 34 14.77 4.51 5.93
C LEU A 34 15.60 5.28 6.96
N ASP A 35 16.93 5.30 6.82
CA ASP A 35 17.85 6.02 7.71
C ASP A 35 17.54 7.53 7.72
N ASN A 36 17.33 8.12 6.55
CA ASN A 36 16.92 9.53 6.42
C ASN A 36 15.53 9.81 7.01
N SER A 37 14.69 8.79 7.18
CA SER A 37 13.31 8.91 7.63
C SER A 37 13.13 8.50 9.09
N VAL A 38 14.20 8.12 9.81
CA VAL A 38 14.13 7.65 11.22
C VAL A 38 13.47 8.66 12.16
N ASP A 39 13.60 9.94 11.87
CA ASP A 39 13.02 11.02 12.68
C ASP A 39 11.61 11.44 12.24
N SER A 40 11.06 10.83 11.19
CA SER A 40 9.73 11.16 10.68
C SER A 40 8.62 10.55 11.53
N ASP A 41 7.52 11.30 11.67
CA ASP A 41 6.32 10.88 12.41
C ASP A 41 5.50 9.81 11.68
N SER A 42 5.64 9.73 10.35
CA SER A 42 4.86 8.83 9.50
C SER A 42 5.72 8.25 8.39
N LEU A 43 5.65 6.93 8.25
CA LEU A 43 6.33 6.20 7.19
C LEU A 43 5.30 5.43 6.37
N VAL A 44 5.39 5.51 5.05
CA VAL A 44 4.50 4.76 4.16
C VAL A 44 5.33 3.85 3.25
N ILE A 45 4.96 2.58 3.24
CA ILE A 45 5.56 1.56 2.37
C ILE A 45 4.53 1.15 1.35
N SER A 46 4.81 1.33 0.07
CA SER A 46 3.92 0.88 -1.02
C SER A 46 4.58 -0.23 -1.83
N ILE A 47 3.82 -1.28 -2.13
CA ILE A 47 4.25 -2.45 -2.90
C ILE A 47 3.29 -2.64 -4.06
N LYS A 48 3.82 -2.70 -5.28
CA LYS A 48 3.01 -2.77 -6.51
C LYS A 48 3.09 -4.16 -7.15
N GLN A 49 1.96 -4.58 -7.73
CA GLN A 49 1.83 -5.77 -8.59
C GLN A 49 2.31 -7.08 -7.93
N ILE A 50 1.81 -7.39 -6.74
CA ILE A 50 2.14 -8.63 -6.02
C ILE A 50 1.43 -9.80 -6.69
N ARG A 51 2.21 -10.67 -7.34
CA ARG A 51 1.70 -11.82 -8.09
C ARG A 51 1.75 -13.11 -7.26
N PRO A 52 0.71 -13.96 -7.30
CA PRO A 52 0.74 -15.25 -6.62
C PRO A 52 1.91 -16.13 -7.03
N ARG A 53 2.52 -16.82 -6.07
CA ARG A 53 3.56 -17.82 -6.35
C ARG A 53 2.92 -19.12 -6.84
N LYS A 54 3.24 -19.52 -8.09
CA LYS A 54 2.70 -20.75 -8.70
C LYS A 54 3.06 -22.05 -7.96
N ARG A 55 4.19 -22.08 -7.24
CA ARG A 55 4.72 -23.29 -6.57
C ARG A 55 4.55 -23.31 -5.04
N GLN A 56 4.06 -22.22 -4.44
CA GLN A 56 4.07 -22.00 -2.98
C GLN A 56 2.76 -21.38 -2.50
N ARG A 57 1.61 -21.83 -3.04
CA ARG A 57 0.29 -21.26 -2.72
C ARG A 57 -0.07 -21.29 -1.22
N LEU A 58 0.58 -22.14 -0.43
CA LEU A 58 0.32 -22.35 1.00
C LEU A 58 1.42 -21.80 1.92
N GLU A 59 2.47 -21.19 1.36
CA GLU A 59 3.57 -20.68 2.17
C GLU A 59 3.45 -19.17 2.36
N THR A 60 3.65 -18.74 3.61
CA THR A 60 3.77 -17.34 3.97
C THR A 60 4.95 -16.70 3.24
N GLU A 61 4.68 -15.65 2.48
CA GLU A 61 5.66 -14.93 1.65
C GLU A 61 6.19 -13.70 2.38
N THR A 62 7.48 -13.64 2.69
CA THR A 62 8.10 -12.43 3.27
C THR A 62 8.26 -11.35 2.19
N LEU A 63 7.56 -10.23 2.35
CA LEU A 63 7.62 -9.08 1.43
C LEU A 63 8.78 -8.16 1.78
N LEU A 64 8.93 -7.86 3.07
CA LEU A 64 9.93 -6.94 3.62
C LEU A 64 10.48 -7.53 4.92
N SER A 65 11.78 -7.37 5.14
CA SER A 65 12.43 -7.61 6.42
C SER A 65 13.49 -6.53 6.63
N VAL A 66 13.36 -5.79 7.73
CA VAL A 66 14.34 -4.82 8.22
C VAL A 66 14.96 -5.41 9.47
N SER A 67 16.29 -5.49 9.54
CA SER A 67 16.99 -5.94 10.74
C SER A 67 18.20 -5.09 11.02
N THR A 68 18.60 -5.03 12.28
CA THR A 68 19.84 -4.39 12.71
C THR A 68 20.88 -5.46 13.02
N ARG A 69 22.16 -5.18 12.72
CA ARG A 69 23.23 -6.15 13.02
C ARG A 69 23.61 -6.20 14.50
N SER A 70 23.49 -5.10 15.24
CA SER A 70 24.07 -5.02 16.58
C SER A 70 23.03 -5.11 17.70
N SER A 71 21.85 -4.52 17.52
CA SER A 71 20.78 -4.59 18.53
C SER A 71 19.90 -5.84 18.41
N GLY A 72 20.11 -6.65 17.37
CA GLY A 72 19.30 -7.80 17.06
C GLY A 72 17.98 -7.41 16.40
N VAL A 73 17.36 -6.28 16.77
CA VAL A 73 16.02 -5.80 16.36
C VAL A 73 15.69 -6.09 14.91
N SER A 74 14.51 -6.69 14.69
CA SER A 74 13.98 -7.05 13.38
C SER A 74 12.49 -6.72 13.29
N PHE A 75 12.07 -6.34 12.10
CA PHE A 75 10.70 -6.13 11.68
C PHE A 75 10.52 -6.77 10.31
N SER A 76 9.46 -7.54 10.13
CA SER A 76 9.15 -8.16 8.85
C SER A 76 7.66 -8.12 8.57
N VAL A 77 7.34 -7.92 7.29
CA VAL A 77 5.98 -7.97 6.77
C VAL A 77 5.88 -9.17 5.87
N LYS A 78 4.91 -10.03 6.16
CA LYS A 78 4.68 -11.26 5.41
C LYS A 78 3.23 -11.34 4.92
N LEU A 79 3.05 -11.91 3.75
CA LEU A 79 1.76 -12.14 3.13
C LEU A 79 1.42 -13.62 3.18
N ASP A 80 0.35 -13.97 3.87
CA ASP A 80 -0.18 -15.32 3.94
C ASP A 80 -1.52 -15.37 3.19
N ARG A 81 -1.46 -15.75 1.92
CA ARG A 81 -2.66 -15.86 1.09
C ARG A 81 -3.58 -17.00 1.56
N GLY A 82 -3.00 -18.16 1.84
CA GLY A 82 -3.76 -19.36 2.22
C GLY A 82 -4.61 -19.18 3.48
N ASN A 83 -4.12 -18.40 4.44
CA ASN A 83 -4.88 -18.04 5.65
C ASN A 83 -5.58 -16.68 5.57
N LYS A 84 -5.46 -15.97 4.45
CA LYS A 84 -5.98 -14.61 4.25
C LYS A 84 -5.48 -13.59 5.26
N LYS A 85 -4.18 -13.60 5.58
CA LYS A 85 -3.59 -12.74 6.60
C LYS A 85 -2.39 -11.94 6.09
N ILE A 86 -2.22 -10.73 6.60
CA ILE A 86 -0.97 -9.99 6.54
C ILE A 86 -0.35 -10.03 7.92
N VAL A 87 0.88 -10.53 8.02
CA VAL A 87 1.56 -10.80 9.28
C VAL A 87 2.69 -9.78 9.46
N PHE A 88 2.68 -9.15 10.62
CA PHE A 88 3.71 -8.23 11.09
C PHE A 88 4.46 -8.91 12.21
N GLU A 89 5.74 -9.19 11.99
CA GLU A 89 6.56 -9.95 12.91
C GLU A 89 7.78 -9.15 13.32
N THR A 90 8.00 -9.11 14.61
CA THR A 90 9.09 -8.40 15.26
C THR A 90 9.76 -9.36 16.23
N GLN A 91 10.81 -8.91 16.92
CA GLN A 91 11.41 -9.72 17.97
C GLN A 91 10.52 -9.97 19.19
N LYS A 92 9.61 -9.05 19.49
CA LYS A 92 8.82 -9.07 20.72
C LYS A 92 7.41 -9.60 20.49
N GLU A 93 6.88 -9.37 19.31
CA GLU A 93 5.48 -9.66 18.98
C GLU A 93 5.32 -10.11 17.53
N LYS A 94 4.27 -10.92 17.32
CA LYS A 94 3.78 -11.32 16.01
C LYS A 94 2.29 -11.03 15.97
N LYS A 95 1.91 -10.00 15.20
CA LYS A 95 0.52 -9.58 14.99
C LYS A 95 0.11 -9.86 13.56
N HIS A 96 -1.18 -9.97 13.32
CA HIS A 96 -1.71 -10.17 11.98
C HIS A 96 -3.00 -9.39 11.80
N LEU A 97 -3.26 -9.02 10.55
CA LEU A 97 -4.54 -8.50 10.09
C LEU A 97 -5.18 -9.56 9.20
N ASP A 98 -6.42 -9.91 9.49
CA ASP A 98 -7.23 -10.76 8.64
C ASP A 98 -7.81 -9.92 7.51
N VAL A 99 -7.63 -10.38 6.27
CA VAL A 99 -7.94 -9.63 5.05
C VAL A 99 -8.80 -10.50 4.16
N GLU A 100 -10.12 -10.42 4.31
CA GLU A 100 -11.05 -11.32 3.64
C GLU A 100 -11.00 -11.23 2.11
N SER A 101 -10.69 -10.03 1.60
CA SER A 101 -10.52 -9.69 0.19
C SER A 101 -9.28 -10.35 -0.44
N LEU A 102 -8.36 -10.89 0.37
CA LEU A 102 -7.15 -11.54 -0.08
C LEU A 102 -7.50 -12.87 -0.77
N ALA A 103 -7.38 -12.89 -2.09
CA ALA A 103 -7.57 -14.09 -2.90
C ALA A 103 -6.23 -14.77 -3.23
N ASP A 104 -6.18 -16.10 -3.14
CA ASP A 104 -4.96 -16.90 -3.39
C ASP A 104 -4.43 -16.80 -4.81
N THR A 105 -5.33 -16.56 -5.78
CA THR A 105 -5.04 -16.65 -7.21
C THR A 105 -4.98 -15.29 -7.90
N ARG A 106 -5.41 -14.22 -7.23
CA ARG A 106 -5.48 -12.88 -7.80
C ARG A 106 -4.18 -12.11 -7.59
N MET A 107 -3.78 -11.33 -8.59
CA MET A 107 -2.74 -10.32 -8.40
C MET A 107 -3.28 -9.21 -7.48
N ILE A 108 -2.47 -8.78 -6.52
CA ILE A 108 -2.75 -7.56 -5.76
C ILE A 108 -2.08 -6.44 -6.54
N ASN A 109 -2.85 -5.44 -6.95
CA ASN A 109 -2.36 -4.28 -7.68
C ASN A 109 -1.49 -3.39 -6.79
N SER A 110 -1.94 -3.14 -5.56
CA SER A 110 -1.22 -2.32 -4.59
C SER A 110 -1.45 -2.78 -3.16
N LEU A 111 -0.38 -2.86 -2.38
CA LEU A 111 -0.43 -2.98 -0.92
C LEU A 111 0.28 -1.75 -0.34
N VAL A 112 -0.42 -0.97 0.49
CA VAL A 112 0.13 0.21 1.15
C VAL A 112 0.04 0.02 2.65
N LEU A 113 1.18 0.22 3.32
CA LEU A 113 1.30 0.15 4.77
C LEU A 113 1.63 1.55 5.27
N VAL A 114 0.75 2.12 6.07
CA VAL A 114 0.94 3.44 6.69
C VAL A 114 1.28 3.22 8.14
N LEU A 115 2.48 3.60 8.55
CA LEU A 115 2.98 3.46 9.91
C LEU A 115 2.99 4.85 10.57
N ASP A 116 2.01 5.11 11.44
CA ASP A 116 1.96 6.30 12.29
C ASP A 116 2.75 6.05 13.58
N GLN A 117 3.72 6.91 13.84
CA GLN A 117 4.71 6.77 14.90
C GLN A 117 4.73 7.95 15.87
N ARG A 118 3.72 8.82 15.81
CA ARG A 118 3.57 9.93 16.78
C ARG A 118 3.37 9.44 18.21
N LYS A 119 2.81 8.23 18.35
CA LYS A 119 2.57 7.56 19.63
C LYS A 119 3.72 6.59 19.95
N PRO A 120 3.90 6.20 21.23
CA PRO A 120 4.88 5.18 21.61
C PRO A 120 4.59 3.80 21.00
N ALA A 121 3.32 3.53 20.65
CA ALA A 121 2.89 2.38 19.87
C ALA A 121 2.72 2.81 18.40
N THR A 122 3.18 1.98 17.46
CA THR A 122 3.02 2.27 16.02
C THR A 122 1.64 1.81 15.57
N GLU A 123 0.80 2.71 15.06
CA GLU A 123 -0.43 2.33 14.37
C GLU A 123 -0.09 2.00 12.90
N VAL A 124 -0.42 0.79 12.45
CA VAL A 124 -0.25 0.36 11.07
C VAL A 124 -1.62 0.28 10.40
N GLN A 125 -1.85 1.10 9.39
CA GLN A 125 -3.03 1.02 8.53
C GLN A 125 -2.67 0.30 7.23
N VAL A 126 -3.50 -0.64 6.81
CA VAL A 126 -3.23 -1.48 5.64
C VAL A 126 -4.27 -1.20 4.58
N TYR A 127 -3.80 -0.78 3.40
CA TYR A 127 -4.64 -0.62 2.22
C TYR A 127 -4.30 -1.69 1.20
N LEU A 128 -5.29 -2.46 0.76
CA LEU A 128 -5.15 -3.45 -0.30
C LEU A 128 -6.00 -3.00 -1.49
N ASP A 129 -5.40 -2.94 -2.68
CA ASP A 129 -6.07 -2.53 -3.91
C ASP A 129 -6.90 -1.25 -3.74
N CYS A 130 -6.31 -0.26 -3.05
CA CYS A 130 -6.88 1.07 -2.76
C CYS A 130 -7.99 1.10 -1.68
N ILE A 131 -8.28 -0.02 -1.03
CA ILE A 131 -9.31 -0.14 0.01
C ILE A 131 -8.63 -0.31 1.37
N LEU A 132 -9.11 0.40 2.40
CA LEU A 132 -8.64 0.21 3.77
C LEU A 132 -9.16 -1.14 4.31
N GLU A 133 -8.24 -2.06 4.57
CA GLU A 133 -8.59 -3.39 5.10
C GLU A 133 -8.66 -3.39 6.62
N GLY A 134 -7.90 -2.50 7.27
CA GLY A 134 -7.94 -2.36 8.71
C GLY A 134 -6.72 -1.67 9.29
N LYS A 135 -6.70 -1.64 10.62
CA LYS A 135 -5.65 -1.02 11.42
C LYS A 135 -5.18 -2.01 12.48
N LEU A 136 -3.90 -1.99 12.81
CA LEU A 136 -3.34 -2.73 13.93
C LEU A 136 -2.39 -1.82 14.72
N HIS A 137 -2.17 -2.14 15.98
CA HIS A 137 -1.21 -1.43 16.81
C HIS A 137 -0.03 -2.35 17.14
N LEU A 138 1.20 -1.90 16.89
CA LEU A 138 2.42 -2.53 17.38
C LEU A 138 2.79 -1.88 18.72
N ASP A 139 3.23 -2.66 19.69
CA ASP A 139 3.44 -2.22 21.09
C ASP A 139 4.67 -1.31 21.25
N PHE A 140 5.33 -0.95 20.15
CA PHE A 140 6.52 -0.12 20.15
C PHE A 140 6.58 0.77 18.90
N ASN A 141 7.37 1.83 19.02
CA ASN A 141 7.71 2.73 17.92
C ASN A 141 8.86 2.14 17.11
N LEU A 142 8.59 1.77 15.86
CA LEU A 142 9.50 1.00 15.02
C LEU A 142 10.77 1.80 14.69
N LEU A 143 10.64 3.06 14.28
CA LEU A 143 11.76 3.92 13.92
C LEU A 143 12.58 4.34 15.14
N HIS A 144 11.97 4.53 16.31
CA HIS A 144 12.72 4.84 17.53
C HIS A 144 13.64 3.68 17.95
N LEU A 145 13.25 2.42 17.69
CA LEU A 145 14.16 1.28 17.90
C LEU A 145 15.32 1.33 16.91
N PHE A 146 15.03 1.72 15.68
CA PHE A 146 16.03 1.82 14.64
C PHE A 146 17.02 2.96 14.89
N LYS A 147 16.57 4.12 15.39
CA LYS A 147 17.44 5.25 15.76
C LYS A 147 18.62 4.89 16.66
N LYS A 148 18.46 3.89 17.52
CA LYS A 148 19.53 3.44 18.44
C LYS A 148 20.65 2.67 17.74
N ASP A 149 20.39 2.07 16.59
CA ASP A 149 21.37 1.29 15.82
C ASP A 149 21.18 1.55 14.32
N PRO A 150 21.82 2.60 13.75
CA PRO A 150 21.60 3.06 12.38
C PRO A 150 22.07 2.07 11.29
N LYS A 151 22.64 0.91 11.67
CA LYS A 151 23.13 -0.09 10.71
C LYS A 151 22.04 -1.11 10.38
N PHE A 152 21.08 -0.69 9.57
CA PHE A 152 19.99 -1.55 9.09
C PHE A 152 20.43 -2.40 7.88
N ILE A 153 19.88 -3.61 7.82
CA ILE A 153 19.84 -4.49 6.67
C ILE A 153 18.38 -4.55 6.24
N VAL A 154 18.13 -4.11 5.01
CA VAL A 154 16.80 -4.16 4.43
C VAL A 154 16.77 -5.22 3.34
N LEU A 155 15.89 -6.19 3.51
CA LEU A 155 15.64 -7.28 2.58
C LEU A 155 14.23 -7.15 2.04
N ARG A 156 14.07 -7.07 0.72
CA ARG A 156 12.75 -7.06 0.06
C ARG A 156 12.63 -8.17 -0.97
N GLU A 157 11.40 -8.56 -1.27
CA GLU A 157 11.12 -9.46 -2.39
C GLU A 157 11.47 -8.79 -3.73
N ARG A 158 12.38 -9.42 -4.48
CA ARG A 158 12.93 -8.89 -5.74
C ARG A 158 11.89 -8.64 -6.82
N ARG A 159 10.84 -9.46 -6.83
CA ARG A 159 9.83 -9.45 -7.90
C ARG A 159 8.88 -8.27 -7.82
N TYR A 160 8.81 -7.56 -6.70
CA TYR A 160 7.85 -6.49 -6.49
C TYR A 160 8.55 -5.15 -6.42
N ILE A 161 7.89 -4.14 -6.98
CA ILE A 161 8.32 -2.75 -6.87
C ILE A 161 7.87 -2.26 -5.50
N MET A 162 8.82 -1.83 -4.68
CA MET A 162 8.58 -1.31 -3.34
C MET A 162 9.12 0.11 -3.27
N GLU A 163 8.33 1.02 -2.72
CA GLU A 163 8.68 2.42 -2.50
C GLU A 163 8.46 2.75 -1.02
N LEU A 164 9.34 3.59 -0.48
CA LEU A 164 9.29 4.11 0.88
C LEU A 164 9.14 5.62 0.79
N ASP A 165 8.09 6.15 1.42
CA ASP A 165 7.82 7.57 1.50
C ASP A 165 7.75 7.98 2.98
N SER A 166 8.35 9.11 3.32
CA SER A 166 8.27 9.72 4.65
C SER A 166 7.62 11.08 4.55
N GLU A 167 6.85 11.45 5.57
CA GLU A 167 6.10 12.73 5.66
C GLU A 167 5.08 12.98 4.54
N THR A 168 4.90 12.04 3.62
CA THR A 168 3.93 12.12 2.53
C THR A 168 2.54 11.66 2.99
N SER A 169 1.51 12.40 2.59
CA SER A 169 0.12 12.02 2.90
C SER A 169 -0.28 10.72 2.19
N VAL A 170 -1.06 9.88 2.87
CA VAL A 170 -1.57 8.63 2.30
C VAL A 170 -2.37 8.90 1.02
N GLN A 171 -3.09 10.01 0.98
CA GLN A 171 -3.91 10.43 -0.16
C GLN A 171 -3.05 10.70 -1.39
N GLU A 172 -1.87 11.30 -1.24
CA GLU A 172 -0.94 11.49 -2.36
C GLU A 172 -0.40 10.17 -2.90
N ILE A 173 -0.10 9.23 -2.01
CA ILE A 173 0.40 7.90 -2.40
C ILE A 173 -0.69 7.11 -3.12
N LEU A 174 -1.93 7.14 -2.61
CA LEU A 174 -3.08 6.53 -3.27
C LEU A 174 -3.36 7.17 -4.64
N LYS A 175 -3.23 8.50 -4.76
CA LYS A 175 -3.29 9.19 -6.07
C LYS A 175 -2.18 8.73 -7.02
N ARG A 176 -0.94 8.59 -6.54
CA ARG A 176 0.20 8.07 -7.32
C ARG A 176 -0.03 6.63 -7.79
N LEU A 177 -0.75 5.85 -7.00
CA LEU A 177 -1.19 4.49 -7.33
C LEU A 177 -2.41 4.44 -8.25
N LYS A 178 -2.96 5.60 -8.64
CA LYS A 178 -4.17 5.75 -9.46
C LYS A 178 -5.41 5.11 -8.83
N CYS A 179 -5.50 5.17 -7.51
CA CYS A 179 -6.71 4.80 -6.79
C CYS A 179 -7.83 5.79 -7.12
N ASP A 180 -9.02 5.30 -7.46
CA ASP A 180 -10.18 6.14 -7.65
C ASP A 180 -10.67 6.62 -6.27
N PRO A 181 -10.96 7.92 -6.08
CA PRO A 181 -11.58 8.41 -4.85
C PRO A 181 -12.88 7.68 -4.49
N HIS A 182 -13.60 7.15 -5.48
CA HIS A 182 -14.84 6.41 -5.26
C HIS A 182 -14.63 5.09 -4.49
N ASP A 183 -13.48 4.43 -4.69
CA ASP A 183 -13.14 3.17 -4.01
C ASP A 183 -12.91 3.38 -2.50
N GLN A 184 -12.54 4.59 -2.08
CA GLN A 184 -12.27 4.92 -0.68
C GLN A 184 -13.54 5.23 0.13
N MET A 185 -14.60 5.72 -0.51
CA MET A 185 -15.86 6.09 0.17
C MET A 185 -16.67 4.87 0.64
N LEU A 186 -16.41 3.69 0.09
CA LEU A 186 -17.10 2.45 0.48
C LEU A 186 -16.58 1.85 1.79
N SER A 187 -15.47 2.37 2.33
CA SER A 187 -14.74 1.79 3.47
C SER A 187 -14.78 2.67 4.74
N GLN A 188 -15.32 3.89 4.66
CA GLN A 188 -15.35 4.84 5.79
C GLN A 188 -16.55 4.69 6.75
N ASN A 189 -17.42 3.68 6.57
CA ASN A 189 -18.58 3.50 7.44
C ASN A 189 -18.34 2.57 8.65
N THR A 190 -17.09 2.17 8.93
CA THR A 190 -16.77 1.38 10.13
C THR A 190 -15.88 2.15 11.08
N GLY A 191 -16.52 2.91 11.96
CA GLY A 191 -15.98 3.17 13.29
C GLY A 191 -15.97 4.63 13.73
N GLU A 192 -17.13 5.10 14.18
CA GLU A 192 -17.24 5.98 15.35
C GLU A 192 -18.59 5.63 16.02
N ASP A 193 -18.55 4.81 17.08
CA ASP A 193 -19.46 4.90 18.23
C ASP A 193 -18.91 3.98 19.34
N GLU A 194 -18.63 4.62 20.47
CA GLU A 194 -18.02 4.06 21.67
C GLU A 194 -19.04 3.27 22.51
N GLU A 195 -18.55 2.19 23.14
CA GLU A 195 -18.92 1.60 24.44
C GLU A 195 -20.40 1.64 24.91
N GLU A 196 -21.01 0.46 25.07
CA GLU A 196 -21.64 0.03 26.33
C GLU A 196 -21.97 -1.50 26.32
N GLU A 197 -21.72 -2.15 27.45
CA GLU A 197 -21.99 -3.58 27.74
C GLU A 197 -23.50 -3.87 27.82
N ASP A 198 -23.96 -5.05 27.35
CA ASP A 198 -24.56 -6.11 28.19
C ASP A 198 -25.11 -7.28 27.34
N ASN A 199 -25.12 -8.46 27.96
CA ASN A 199 -25.50 -9.79 27.53
C ASN A 199 -26.85 -9.92 26.76
N LEU A 200 -26.91 -10.82 25.77
CA LEU A 200 -27.80 -12.01 25.84
C LEU A 200 -27.54 -13.04 24.72
N ARG A 201 -27.68 -14.32 25.08
CA ARG A 201 -27.46 -15.49 24.23
C ARG A 201 -28.63 -15.77 23.27
N THR A 202 -28.27 -16.34 22.11
CA THR A 202 -29.06 -17.28 21.26
C THR A 202 -30.33 -16.79 20.57
N ARG A 203 -30.28 -16.73 19.23
CA ARG A 203 -31.16 -17.53 18.36
C ARG A 203 -30.71 -17.47 16.90
N GLU A 204 -30.43 -18.64 16.33
CA GLU A 204 -30.47 -18.85 14.89
C GLU A 204 -31.90 -18.60 14.40
N SER A 205 -32.08 -17.62 13.51
CA SER A 205 -33.28 -17.51 12.67
C SER A 205 -32.85 -17.04 11.28
N ARG A 206 -32.90 -17.97 10.33
CA ARG A 206 -32.72 -17.71 8.91
C ARG A 206 -34.00 -17.07 8.36
N GLY A 207 -33.83 -16.00 7.58
CA GLY A 207 -34.86 -15.44 6.72
C GLY A 207 -35.64 -14.31 7.38
N ASP A 208 -35.07 -13.12 7.36
CA ASP A 208 -35.73 -11.84 7.07
C ASP A 208 -34.63 -10.80 6.85
N ILE A 209 -34.63 -10.12 5.70
CA ILE A 209 -33.80 -8.92 5.50
C ILE A 209 -34.54 -7.79 6.21
N PRO A 210 -34.02 -7.23 7.31
CA PRO A 210 -34.60 -6.02 7.87
C PRO A 210 -34.49 -4.91 6.82
N ILE A 211 -35.62 -4.41 6.35
CA ILE A 211 -35.66 -3.16 5.58
C ILE A 211 -35.30 -2.07 6.58
N PHE A 212 -34.03 -1.67 6.60
CA PHE A 212 -33.59 -0.45 7.26
C PHE A 212 -34.29 0.72 6.56
N HIS A 213 -35.37 1.21 7.16
CA HIS A 213 -36.02 2.44 6.74
C HIS A 213 -35.47 3.62 7.54
N ASP A 214 -34.14 3.72 7.62
CA ASP A 214 -33.44 4.92 8.06
C ASP A 214 -32.54 5.37 6.90
N CYS A 215 -33.17 5.78 5.80
CA CYS A 215 -32.53 6.74 4.93
C CYS A 215 -32.47 8.03 5.74
N ASP A 216 -31.30 8.31 6.33
CA ASP A 216 -31.02 9.62 6.91
C ASP A 216 -31.24 10.68 5.82
N ASP A 217 -32.44 11.26 5.79
CA ASP A 217 -32.79 12.35 4.87
C ASP A 217 -31.78 13.49 5.04
N ASN A 218 -31.21 13.64 6.23
CA ASN A 218 -30.12 14.57 6.51
C ASN A 218 -28.81 14.22 5.78
N LEU A 219 -28.46 12.93 5.65
CA LEU A 219 -27.29 12.49 4.90
C LEU A 219 -27.52 12.66 3.39
N LEU A 220 -28.72 12.31 2.91
CA LEU A 220 -29.10 12.50 1.51
C LEU A 220 -29.09 13.99 1.12
N VAL A 221 -29.71 14.85 1.93
CA VAL A 221 -29.74 16.31 1.72
C VAL A 221 -28.35 16.91 1.81
N LYS A 222 -27.50 16.48 2.75
CA LYS A 222 -26.10 16.93 2.85
C LYS A 222 -25.27 16.51 1.64
N THR A 223 -25.53 15.33 1.09
CA THR A 223 -24.88 14.83 -0.13
C THR A 223 -25.34 15.60 -1.36
N ILE A 224 -26.64 15.87 -1.50
CA ILE A 224 -27.19 16.69 -2.58
C ILE A 224 -26.63 18.11 -2.53
N ASN A 225 -26.56 18.72 -1.35
CA ASN A 225 -25.97 20.06 -1.19
C ASN A 225 -24.49 20.10 -1.56
N LYS A 226 -23.72 19.05 -1.23
CA LYS A 226 -22.32 18.91 -1.67
C LYS A 226 -22.21 18.77 -3.19
N LEU A 227 -23.09 17.98 -3.82
CA LEU A 227 -23.12 17.82 -5.27
C LEU A 227 -23.45 19.12 -6.00
N ILE A 228 -24.41 19.89 -5.48
CA ILE A 228 -24.74 21.22 -6.02
C ILE A 228 -23.53 22.15 -5.95
N GLY A 229 -22.78 22.11 -4.85
CA GLY A 229 -21.53 22.87 -4.71
C GLY A 229 -20.48 22.49 -5.76
N VAL A 230 -20.32 21.20 -6.06
CA VAL A 230 -19.39 20.72 -7.10
C VAL A 230 -19.86 21.14 -8.50
N VAL A 231 -21.15 21.02 -8.81
CA VAL A 231 -21.70 21.43 -10.11
C VAL A 231 -21.54 22.92 -10.35
N ASN A 232 -21.80 23.76 -9.34
CA ASN A 232 -21.62 25.21 -9.45
C ASN A 232 -20.15 25.58 -9.69
N ARG A 233 -19.21 24.91 -9.02
CA ARG A 233 -17.78 25.12 -9.24
C ARG A 233 -17.34 24.69 -10.64
N LEU A 234 -17.85 23.56 -11.14
CA LEU A 234 -17.58 23.11 -12.51
C LEU A 234 -18.17 24.06 -13.55
N GLN A 235 -19.33 24.65 -13.29
CA GLN A 235 -19.91 25.67 -14.16
C GLN A 235 -19.05 26.93 -14.19
N GLU A 236 -18.54 27.39 -13.05
CA GLU A 236 -17.64 28.54 -12.96
C GLU A 236 -16.31 28.28 -13.70
N GLU A 237 -15.73 27.08 -13.55
CA GLU A 237 -14.52 26.67 -14.27
C GLU A 237 -14.76 26.56 -15.80
N LEU A 238 -15.94 26.10 -16.24
CA LEU A 238 -16.32 26.06 -17.66
C LEU A 238 -16.55 27.45 -18.26
N GLU A 239 -17.16 28.37 -17.51
CA GLU A 239 -17.34 29.76 -17.94
C GLU A 239 -15.99 30.46 -18.07
N ALA A 240 -15.09 30.27 -17.09
CA ALA A 240 -13.71 30.76 -17.18
C ALA A 240 -12.99 30.18 -18.39
N GLN A 241 -13.05 28.87 -18.62
CA GLN A 241 -12.39 28.22 -19.77
C GLN A 241 -12.97 28.68 -21.12
N ARG A 242 -14.28 28.95 -21.20
CA ARG A 242 -14.89 29.54 -22.40
C ARG A 242 -14.38 30.93 -22.70
N THR A 243 -14.18 31.77 -21.68
CA THR A 243 -13.60 33.11 -21.88
C THR A 243 -12.15 33.05 -22.34
N GLU A 244 -11.35 32.15 -21.76
CA GLU A 244 -9.96 31.94 -22.18
C GLU A 244 -9.89 31.43 -23.63
N THR A 245 -10.74 30.46 -23.99
CA THR A 245 -10.80 29.92 -25.36
C THR A 245 -11.22 31.00 -26.37
N ASN A 246 -12.17 31.87 -26.01
CA ASN A 246 -12.58 32.99 -26.87
C ASN A 246 -11.47 34.04 -27.01
N ASN A 247 -10.77 34.37 -25.93
CA ASN A 247 -9.62 35.27 -25.97
C ASN A 247 -8.49 34.71 -26.83
N LEU A 248 -8.17 33.42 -26.69
CA LEU A 248 -7.19 32.72 -27.53
C LEU A 248 -7.61 32.74 -29.00
N ARG A 249 -8.89 32.52 -29.30
CA ARG A 249 -9.40 32.61 -30.67
C ARG A 249 -9.25 34.02 -31.25
N GLN A 250 -9.56 35.06 -30.48
CA GLN A 250 -9.40 36.45 -30.91
C GLN A 250 -7.93 36.80 -31.17
N LEU A 251 -7.01 36.34 -30.32
CA LEU A 251 -5.57 36.50 -30.52
C LEU A 251 -5.06 35.79 -31.78
N LEU A 252 -5.64 34.63 -32.11
CA LEU A 252 -5.34 33.91 -33.35
C LEU A 252 -5.93 34.60 -34.59
N GLU A 253 -7.13 35.18 -34.49
CA GLU A 253 -7.76 35.93 -35.59
C GLU A 253 -7.05 37.28 -35.88
N GLN A 254 -6.36 37.86 -34.89
CA GLN A 254 -5.53 39.07 -35.05
C GLN A 254 -4.04 38.78 -35.32
N CYS A 255 -3.63 37.51 -35.36
CA CYS A 255 -2.27 37.13 -35.69
C CYS A 255 -2.01 37.27 -37.20
N ASP A 256 -1.35 38.35 -37.63
CA ASP A 256 -0.98 38.59 -39.03
C ASP A 256 -0.02 37.52 -39.61
N ILE A 257 0.70 36.80 -38.75
CA ILE A 257 1.62 35.71 -39.12
C ILE A 257 0.86 34.38 -39.36
N CYS A 258 -0.37 34.27 -38.85
CA CYS A 258 -1.15 33.03 -38.84
C CYS A 258 -2.12 32.92 -40.03
N LYS A 259 -2.22 33.95 -40.88
CA LYS A 259 -3.00 33.92 -42.12
C LYS A 259 -2.32 32.94 -43.09
N PRO A 260 -3.01 31.92 -43.61
CA PRO A 260 -2.45 31.09 -44.67
C PRO A 260 -2.11 32.01 -45.84
N GLY A 261 -0.83 32.05 -46.22
CA GLY A 261 -0.35 32.93 -47.28
C GLY A 261 -1.14 32.73 -48.57
N GLU A 262 -1.84 33.78 -48.99
CA GLU A 262 -2.18 33.93 -50.41
C GLU A 262 -0.85 34.06 -51.16
N GLY A 263 -0.65 33.16 -52.11
CA GLY A 263 0.62 32.96 -52.77
C GLY A 263 1.16 34.20 -53.50
N TYR A 264 2.48 34.31 -53.47
CA TYR A 264 3.31 34.64 -54.63
C TYR A 264 4.56 33.76 -54.60
#